data_AF-A0A026VZL9-F1
#
_entry.id   AF-A0A026VZL9-F1
#
_cell.length_a   1.000
_cell.length_b   1.000
_cell.length_c   1.000
_cell.angle_alpha   90.00
_cell.angle_beta   90.00
_cell.angle_gamma   90.00
#
_symmetry.space_group_name_H-M   'P 1'
#
loop_
_entity.id
_entity.type
_entity.pdbx_description
1 polymer ?
#
loop_
_entity_poly.entity_id
_entity_poly.type
_entity_poly.pdbx_seq_one_letter_code
_entity_poly.pdbx_strand_id
1 'polypeptide(L)'
;MTEAVATLKKQRGLIKSSLTRFKSFLDNYDPNKDAEVLKIRLERAKTLLSAYEDVQLQIEVAENMDDEGSRQLFEERYFACIARAQSLVDQIQGQVNTASNSTIQNITEALSQLSTSAAVESKIKLPTITLPKFSGKYDEWISFEDSFKALVHNNQRMQPVQKFNY
;
A
#
# COMPACT_ATOMS: atom_id res chain seq x y z
N MET A 1 -9.06 5.19 44.74
CA MET A 1 -8.47 4.89 43.43
C MET A 1 -7.08 4.33 43.68
N THR A 2 -6.79 3.10 43.22
CA THR A 2 -5.47 2.48 43.42
C THR A 2 -4.41 3.19 42.56
N GLU A 3 -3.16 3.19 43.00
CA GLU A 3 -2.02 3.79 42.27
C GLU A 3 -1.87 3.21 40.84
N ALA A 4 -2.22 1.94 40.66
CA ALA A 4 -2.29 1.26 39.38
C ALA A 4 -3.32 1.90 38.42
N VAL A 5 -4.54 2.17 38.88
CA VAL A 5 -5.60 2.78 38.07
C VAL A 5 -5.24 4.22 37.67
N ALA A 6 -4.62 4.97 38.57
CA ALA A 6 -4.15 6.32 38.26
C ALA A 6 -3.09 6.31 37.13
N THR A 7 -2.19 5.32 37.17
CA THR A 7 -1.16 5.12 36.13
C THR A 7 -1.78 4.76 34.78
N LEU A 8 -2.76 3.84 34.76
CA LEU A 8 -3.48 3.47 33.54
C LEU A 8 -4.23 4.67 32.93
N LYS A 9 -4.91 5.47 33.76
CA LYS A 9 -5.60 6.69 33.29
C LYS A 9 -4.62 7.69 32.67
N LYS A 10 -3.43 7.84 33.25
CA LYS A 10 -2.35 8.67 32.70
C LYS A 10 -1.85 8.13 31.36
N GLN A 11 -1.58 6.82 31.27
CA GLN A 11 -1.18 6.15 30.03
C GLN A 11 -2.23 6.34 28.92
N ARG A 12 -3.51 6.11 29.23
CA ARG A 12 -4.63 6.37 28.32
C ARG A 12 -4.61 7.80 27.80
N GLY A 13 -4.43 8.79 28.69
CA GLY A 13 -4.33 10.20 28.31
C GLY A 13 -3.17 10.49 27.35
N LEU A 14 -2.00 9.90 27.59
CA LEU A 14 -0.84 10.04 26.70
C LEU A 14 -1.12 9.45 25.32
N ILE A 15 -1.77 8.28 25.25
CA ILE A 15 -2.18 7.66 23.98
C ILE A 15 -3.16 8.58 23.23
N LYS A 16 -4.22 9.08 23.90
CA LYS A 16 -5.17 10.03 23.30
C LYS A 16 -4.46 11.27 22.76
N SER A 17 -3.48 11.81 23.48
CA SER A 17 -2.70 12.97 23.03
C SER A 17 -1.90 12.69 21.75
N SER A 18 -1.31 11.50 21.65
CA SER A 18 -0.56 11.07 20.46
C SER A 18 -1.46 10.88 19.26
N LEU A 19 -2.62 10.24 19.44
CA LEU A 19 -3.58 10.08 18.36
C LEU A 19 -4.21 11.42 17.94
N THR A 20 -4.37 12.38 18.87
CA THR A 20 -4.78 13.75 18.55
C THR A 20 -3.76 14.44 17.67
N ARG A 21 -2.45 14.32 17.98
CA ARG A 21 -1.38 14.84 17.11
C ARG A 21 -1.37 14.20 15.72
N PHE A 22 -1.70 12.91 15.64
CA PHE A 22 -1.85 12.24 14.34
C PHE A 22 -3.01 12.83 13.53
N LYS A 23 -4.17 13.04 14.15
CA LYS A 23 -5.29 13.73 13.50
C LYS A 23 -4.89 15.13 13.01
N SER A 24 -4.26 15.95 13.85
CA SER A 24 -3.80 17.29 13.44
C SER A 24 -2.81 17.26 12.29
N PHE A 25 -2.00 16.20 12.17
CA PHE A 25 -1.16 15.99 11.00
C PHE A 25 -1.97 15.67 9.74
N LEU A 26 -3.01 14.84 9.83
CA LEU A 26 -3.91 14.57 8.69
C LEU A 26 -4.68 15.80 8.23
N ASP A 27 -5.02 16.70 9.16
CA ASP A 27 -5.71 17.96 8.86
C ASP A 27 -4.82 18.94 8.06
N ASN A 28 -3.49 18.84 8.22
CA ASN A 28 -2.48 19.68 7.56
C ASN A 28 -1.60 18.89 6.58
N TYR A 29 -2.10 17.74 6.09
CA TYR A 29 -1.34 16.81 5.27
C TYR A 29 -1.04 17.37 3.87
N ASP A 30 0.22 17.31 3.45
CA ASP A 30 0.66 17.63 2.08
C ASP A 30 1.13 16.35 1.35
N PRO A 31 0.43 15.91 0.28
CA PRO A 31 0.80 14.73 -0.50
C PRO A 31 2.24 14.75 -1.04
N ASN A 32 2.79 15.91 -1.38
CA ASN A 32 4.11 16.02 -2.00
C ASN A 32 5.26 15.87 -0.99
N LYS A 33 4.99 16.16 0.28
CA LYS A 33 5.99 16.21 1.35
C LYS A 33 5.85 15.06 2.34
N ASP A 34 4.62 14.69 2.65
CA ASP A 34 4.30 13.88 3.82
C ASP A 34 3.93 12.43 3.48
N ALA A 35 3.97 12.02 2.21
CA ALA A 35 3.54 10.69 1.75
C ALA A 35 4.16 9.52 2.53
N GLU A 36 5.48 9.49 2.67
CA GLU A 36 6.17 8.43 3.42
C GLU A 36 5.94 8.55 4.93
N VAL A 37 5.90 9.78 5.44
CA VAL A 37 5.65 10.05 6.87
C VAL A 37 4.24 9.60 7.26
N LEU A 38 3.26 9.77 6.37
CA LEU A 38 1.88 9.31 6.57
C LEU A 38 1.82 7.80 6.78
N LYS A 39 2.53 7.01 5.97
CA LYS A 39 2.58 5.54 6.11
C LYS A 39 3.12 5.14 7.49
N ILE A 40 4.23 5.75 7.91
CA ILE A 40 4.85 5.48 9.21
C ILE A 40 3.90 5.86 10.36
N ARG A 41 3.29 7.05 10.28
CA ARG A 41 2.38 7.54 11.30
C ARG A 41 1.09 6.74 11.38
N LEU A 42 0.59 6.24 10.25
CA LEU A 42 -0.57 5.35 10.19
C LEU A 42 -0.31 4.04 10.93
N GLU A 43 0.81 3.37 10.65
CA GLU A 43 1.17 2.14 11.36
C GLU A 43 1.35 2.39 12.87
N ARG A 44 2.00 3.50 13.23
CA ARG A 44 2.10 3.90 14.64
C ARG A 44 0.73 4.15 15.27
N ALA A 45 -0.21 4.77 14.55
CA ALA A 45 -1.56 5.04 15.05
C ALA A 45 -2.35 3.75 15.28
N LYS A 46 -2.22 2.75 14.40
CA LYS A 46 -2.81 1.41 14.58
C LYS A 46 -2.29 0.73 15.86
N THR A 47 -0.97 0.76 16.10
CA THR A 47 -0.39 0.22 17.35
C THR A 47 -0.89 0.97 18.58
N LEU A 48 -1.00 2.30 18.51
CA LEU A 48 -1.51 3.12 19.62
C LEU A 48 -2.99 2.84 19.91
N LEU A 49 -3.80 2.49 18.91
CA LEU A 49 -5.19 2.13 19.10
C LEU A 49 -5.34 0.80 19.84
N SER A 50 -4.58 -0.23 19.45
CA SER A 50 -4.56 -1.50 20.19
C SER A 50 -4.10 -1.31 21.66
N ALA A 51 -3.05 -0.50 21.88
CA ALA A 51 -2.63 -0.17 23.24
C ALA A 51 -3.69 0.63 24.03
N TYR A 52 -4.53 1.41 23.34
CA TYR A 52 -5.65 2.10 23.98
C TYR A 52 -6.70 1.11 24.47
N GLU A 53 -7.09 0.16 23.62
CA GLU A 53 -8.09 -0.87 23.94
C GLU A 53 -7.66 -1.68 25.17
N ASP A 54 -6.39 -2.11 25.22
CA ASP A 54 -5.83 -2.83 26.36
C ASP A 54 -5.88 -2.02 27.67
N VAL A 55 -5.46 -0.75 27.61
CA VAL A 55 -5.45 0.13 28.80
C VAL A 55 -6.88 0.48 29.24
N GLN A 56 -7.79 0.69 28.29
CA GLN A 56 -9.19 0.99 28.57
C GLN A 56 -9.87 -0.20 29.27
N LEU A 57 -9.69 -1.42 28.75
CA LEU A 57 -10.20 -2.64 29.36
C LEU A 57 -9.68 -2.83 30.79
N GLN A 58 -8.39 -2.59 31.03
CA GLN A 58 -7.81 -2.70 32.37
C GLN A 58 -8.42 -1.69 33.36
N ILE A 59 -8.76 -0.48 32.90
CA ILE A 59 -9.43 0.53 33.75
C ILE A 59 -10.86 0.10 34.05
N GLU A 60 -11.61 -0.35 33.06
CA GLU A 60 -13.00 -0.80 33.18
C GLU A 60 -13.12 -1.96 34.18
N VAL A 61 -12.25 -2.97 34.05
CA VAL A 61 -12.17 -4.10 35.00
C VAL A 61 -11.78 -3.63 36.40
N ALA A 62 -10.80 -2.74 36.53
CA ALA A 62 -10.31 -2.30 37.85
C ALA A 62 -11.30 -1.38 38.59
N GLU A 63 -12.13 -0.64 37.86
CA GLU A 63 -13.12 0.29 38.43
C GLU A 63 -14.55 -0.26 38.41
N ASN A 64 -14.77 -1.49 37.91
CA ASN A 64 -16.09 -2.07 37.64
C ASN A 64 -17.01 -1.09 36.88
N MET A 65 -16.42 -0.40 35.89
CA MET A 65 -17.13 0.56 35.07
C MET A 65 -17.45 -0.06 33.71
N ASP A 66 -18.69 0.16 33.26
CA ASP A 66 -19.13 -0.13 31.90
C ASP A 66 -19.58 1.21 31.29
N ASP A 67 -18.76 1.79 30.41
CA ASP A 67 -19.02 3.05 29.72
C ASP A 67 -18.91 2.86 28.21
N GLU A 68 -19.72 1.93 27.70
CA GLU A 68 -19.79 1.57 26.29
C GLU A 68 -20.13 2.79 25.40
N GLY A 69 -20.90 3.77 25.91
CA GLY A 69 -21.21 4.99 25.18
C GLY A 69 -19.99 5.87 24.90
N SER A 70 -19.15 6.13 25.90
CA SER A 70 -17.87 6.84 25.69
C SER A 70 -16.91 6.05 24.81
N ARG A 71 -16.96 4.72 24.88
CA ARG A 71 -16.16 3.83 24.06
C ARG A 71 -16.54 3.93 22.58
N GLN A 72 -17.83 3.81 22.26
CA GLN A 72 -18.33 3.96 20.90
C GLN A 72 -17.99 5.32 20.29
N LEU A 73 -18.21 6.42 21.03
CA LEU A 73 -17.87 7.78 20.57
C LEU A 73 -16.37 7.96 20.30
N PHE A 74 -15.53 7.26 21.06
CA PHE A 74 -14.09 7.26 20.84
C PHE A 74 -13.74 6.47 19.57
N GLU A 75 -14.23 5.24 19.45
CA GLU A 75 -13.99 4.34 18.33
C GLU A 75 -14.38 4.98 16.99
N GLU A 76 -15.57 5.57 16.89
CA GLU A 76 -16.05 6.23 15.67
C GLU A 76 -15.08 7.32 15.19
N ARG A 77 -14.54 8.12 16.11
CA ARG A 77 -13.56 9.18 15.79
C ARG A 77 -12.25 8.63 15.26
N TYR A 78 -11.76 7.52 15.82
CA TYR A 78 -10.49 6.93 15.39
C TYR A 78 -10.62 6.09 14.14
N PHE A 79 -11.72 5.36 13.95
CA PHE A 79 -12.00 4.69 12.69
C PHE A 79 -12.08 5.68 11.53
N ALA A 80 -12.77 6.81 11.70
CA ALA A 80 -12.80 7.85 10.67
C ALA A 80 -11.38 8.40 10.35
N CYS A 81 -10.54 8.58 11.38
CA CYS A 81 -9.17 9.06 11.24
C CYS A 81 -8.29 8.05 10.47
N ILE A 82 -8.34 6.77 10.85
CA ILE A 82 -7.58 5.69 10.23
C ILE A 82 -8.05 5.45 8.80
N ALA A 83 -9.36 5.41 8.55
CA ALA A 83 -9.93 5.24 7.22
C ALA A 83 -9.46 6.36 6.27
N ARG A 84 -9.52 7.62 6.72
CA ARG A 84 -9.00 8.76 5.94
C ARG A 84 -7.51 8.59 5.61
N ALA A 85 -6.69 8.25 6.61
CA ALA A 85 -5.26 8.05 6.41
C ALA A 85 -4.96 6.89 5.43
N GLN A 86 -5.69 5.77 5.55
CA GLN A 86 -5.55 4.62 4.66
C GLN A 86 -5.94 4.98 3.22
N SER A 87 -7.06 5.67 3.01
CA SER A 87 -7.47 6.14 1.68
C SER A 87 -6.42 7.04 1.02
N LEU A 88 -5.76 7.91 1.79
CA LEU A 88 -4.66 8.75 1.29
C LEU A 88 -3.44 7.90 0.88
N VAL A 89 -3.08 6.89 1.67
CA VAL A 89 -2.00 5.95 1.32
C VAL A 89 -2.32 5.15 0.06
N ASP A 90 -3.56 4.69 -0.07
CA ASP A 90 -4.00 3.91 -1.24
C ASP A 90 -4.01 4.77 -2.51
N GLN A 91 -4.38 6.05 -2.42
CA GLN A 91 -4.29 6.99 -3.53
C GLN A 91 -2.85 7.19 -4.01
N ILE A 92 -1.88 7.29 -3.10
CA ILE A 92 -0.45 7.39 -3.45
C ILE A 92 -0.01 6.15 -4.23
N GLN A 93 -0.42 4.96 -3.80
CA GLN A 93 -0.06 3.71 -4.48
C GLN A 93 -0.75 3.56 -5.84
N GLY A 94 -2.01 4.00 -5.95
CA GLY A 94 -2.77 3.98 -7.21
C GLY A 94 -2.21 4.92 -8.28
N GLN A 95 -1.73 6.11 -7.89
CA GLN A 95 -1.16 7.09 -8.84
C GLN A 95 0.12 6.58 -9.54
N VAL A 96 0.95 5.79 -8.86
CA VAL A 96 2.16 5.18 -9.45
C VAL A 96 1.79 4.23 -10.61
N ASN A 97 0.65 3.55 -10.51
CA ASN A 97 0.19 2.60 -11.53
C ASN A 97 -0.49 3.29 -12.73
N THR A 98 -1.11 4.46 -12.55
CA THR A 98 -1.79 5.18 -13.64
C THR A 98 -0.82 6.03 -14.49
N ALA A 99 0.16 6.70 -13.88
CA ALA A 99 1.11 7.55 -14.61
C ALA A 99 2.01 6.76 -15.59
N SER A 100 2.28 5.49 -15.27
CA SER A 100 3.03 4.58 -16.12
C SER A 100 2.23 4.15 -17.36
N ASN A 101 0.90 4.05 -17.25
CA ASN A 101 0.04 3.62 -18.36
C ASN A 101 -0.29 4.75 -19.35
N SER A 102 -0.45 6.00 -18.89
CA SER A 102 -0.76 7.13 -19.78
C SER A 102 0.36 7.45 -20.77
N THR A 103 1.62 7.27 -20.36
CA THR A 103 2.79 7.49 -21.25
C THR A 103 2.88 6.39 -22.31
N ILE A 104 2.58 5.14 -21.96
CA ILE A 104 2.59 4.01 -22.90
C ILE A 104 1.44 4.09 -23.91
N GLN A 105 0.24 4.52 -23.49
CA GLN A 105 -0.91 4.72 -24.38
C GLN A 105 -0.61 5.78 -25.45
N ASN A 106 -0.05 6.93 -25.06
CA ASN A 106 0.32 8.01 -25.99
C ASN A 106 1.40 7.59 -26.99
N ILE A 107 2.39 6.79 -26.57
CA ILE A 107 3.44 6.26 -27.47
C ILE A 107 2.84 5.22 -28.43
N THR A 108 1.91 4.39 -27.96
CA THR A 108 1.26 3.36 -28.79
C THR A 108 0.39 3.99 -29.86
N GLU A 109 -0.40 5.01 -29.52
CA GLU A 109 -1.23 5.75 -30.49
C GLU A 109 -0.37 6.48 -31.52
N ALA A 110 0.75 7.10 -31.11
CA ALA A 110 1.68 7.73 -32.05
C ALA A 110 2.36 6.73 -33.01
N LEU A 111 2.72 5.53 -32.52
CA LEU A 111 3.30 4.46 -33.34
C LEU A 111 2.28 3.80 -34.29
N SER A 112 1.03 3.67 -33.86
CA SER A 112 -0.08 3.17 -34.69
C SER A 112 -0.42 4.14 -35.83
N GLN A 113 -0.33 5.45 -35.61
CA GLN A 113 -0.50 6.45 -36.66
C GLN A 113 0.65 6.46 -37.67
N LEU A 114 1.88 6.12 -37.25
CA LEU A 114 3.03 6.01 -38.16
C LEU A 114 3.03 4.71 -39.00
N SER A 115 2.33 3.66 -38.53
CA SER A 115 2.29 2.34 -39.19
C SER A 115 1.26 2.20 -40.30
N THR A 116 0.41 3.20 -40.55
CA THR A 116 -0.59 3.14 -41.64
C THR A 116 -0.06 3.54 -43.02
N SER A 117 1.25 3.86 -43.15
CA SER A 117 1.88 4.19 -44.43
C SER A 117 2.91 3.17 -44.94
N ALA A 118 3.04 2.00 -44.33
CA ALA A 118 3.98 0.97 -44.80
C ALA A 118 3.35 -0.43 -44.74
N ALA A 119 2.45 -0.70 -45.68
CA ALA A 119 2.08 -2.06 -46.06
C ALA A 119 3.30 -2.74 -46.70
N VAL A 120 4.08 -3.49 -45.93
CA VAL A 120 4.98 -4.54 -46.45
C VAL A 120 4.96 -5.71 -45.46
N GLU A 121 4.34 -6.82 -45.90
CA GLU A 121 4.52 -8.14 -45.33
C GLU A 121 6.02 -8.44 -45.15
N SER A 122 6.47 -8.51 -43.90
CA SER A 122 7.75 -9.13 -43.58
C SER A 122 7.51 -10.21 -42.54
N LYS A 123 7.71 -11.46 -42.97
CA LYS A 123 7.91 -12.62 -42.10
C LYS A 123 9.20 -12.40 -41.30
N ILE A 124 9.13 -11.59 -40.24
CA ILE A 124 10.23 -11.42 -39.31
C ILE A 124 10.29 -12.68 -38.44
N LYS A 125 11.24 -13.57 -38.74
CA LYS A 125 11.68 -14.57 -37.75
C LYS A 125 12.20 -13.79 -36.55
N LEU A 126 11.45 -13.84 -35.45
CA LEU A 126 11.84 -13.19 -34.20
C LEU A 126 13.14 -13.83 -33.69
N PRO A 127 14.10 -13.05 -33.18
CA PRO A 127 15.27 -13.60 -32.51
C PRO A 127 14.79 -14.45 -31.34
N THR A 128 15.28 -15.69 -31.25
CA THR A 128 14.98 -16.60 -30.14
C THR A 128 15.31 -15.89 -28.83
N ILE A 129 14.31 -15.66 -27.99
CA ILE A 129 14.53 -15.09 -26.65
C ILE A 129 15.41 -16.11 -25.91
N THR A 130 16.66 -15.75 -25.64
CA THR A 130 17.54 -16.57 -24.81
C THR A 130 17.08 -16.40 -23.36
N LEU A 131 16.23 -17.32 -22.90
CA LEU A 131 15.83 -17.38 -21.51
C LEU A 131 17.07 -17.58 -20.62
N PRO A 132 17.14 -16.89 -19.46
CA PRO A 132 18.16 -17.19 -18.47
C PRO A 132 18.02 -18.64 -18.04
N LYS A 133 19.11 -19.42 -18.06
CA LYS A 133 19.10 -20.82 -17.64
C LYS A 133 19.07 -20.86 -16.11
N PHE A 134 18.02 -21.41 -15.53
CA PHE A 134 17.95 -21.65 -14.09
C PHE A 134 18.83 -22.85 -13.73
N SER A 135 19.81 -22.64 -12.85
CA SER A 135 20.75 -23.70 -12.45
C SER A 135 20.21 -24.63 -11.36
N GLY A 136 19.01 -24.37 -10.84
CA GLY A 136 18.41 -25.12 -9.72
C GLY A 136 18.82 -24.60 -8.34
N LYS A 137 19.65 -23.54 -8.26
CA LYS A 137 20.04 -22.91 -6.99
C LYS A 137 18.93 -22.01 -6.48
N TYR A 138 18.58 -22.15 -5.20
CA TYR A 138 17.53 -21.37 -4.56
C TYR A 138 17.79 -19.85 -4.61
N ASP A 139 19.04 -19.43 -4.43
CA ASP A 139 19.42 -18.01 -4.42
C ASP A 139 19.23 -17.32 -5.79
N GLU A 140 19.15 -18.09 -6.88
CA GLU A 140 18.94 -17.60 -8.24
C GLU A 140 17.45 -17.59 -8.64
N TRP A 141 16.58 -18.16 -7.81
CA TRP A 141 15.16 -18.34 -8.12
C TRP A 141 14.43 -17.00 -8.31
N ILE A 142 14.62 -16.07 -7.39
CA ILE A 142 13.93 -14.77 -7.43
C ILE A 142 14.34 -13.98 -8.69
N SER A 143 15.65 -13.95 -8.98
CA SER A 143 16.19 -13.29 -10.18
C SER A 143 15.70 -13.95 -11.47
N PHE A 144 15.58 -15.28 -11.50
CA PHE A 144 15.04 -16.04 -12.62
C PHE A 144 13.55 -15.78 -12.81
N GLU A 145 12.77 -15.79 -11.73
CA GLU A 145 11.32 -15.56 -11.74
C GLU A 145 10.99 -14.15 -12.24
N ASP A 146 11.69 -13.13 -11.74
CA ASP A 146 11.51 -11.74 -12.17
C ASP A 146 11.85 -11.57 -13.66
N SER A 147 12.96 -12.19 -14.10
CA SER A 147 13.37 -12.16 -15.51
C SER A 147 12.36 -12.88 -16.42
N PHE A 148 11.84 -14.04 -16.01
CA PHE A 148 10.85 -14.80 -16.77
C PHE A 148 9.52 -14.05 -16.85
N LYS A 149 9.04 -13.47 -15.75
CA LYS A 149 7.82 -12.64 -15.74
C LYS A 149 7.97 -11.43 -16.64
N ALA A 150 9.11 -10.74 -16.61
CA ALA A 150 9.38 -9.59 -17.47
C ALA A 150 9.42 -9.98 -18.96
N LEU A 151 10.06 -11.10 -19.31
CA LEU A 151 10.29 -11.50 -20.71
C LEU A 151 9.09 -12.21 -21.35
N VAL A 152 8.35 -13.03 -20.59
CA VAL A 152 7.31 -13.93 -21.12
C VAL A 152 5.91 -13.50 -20.65
N HIS A 153 5.73 -13.29 -19.35
CA HIS A 153 4.39 -13.04 -18.79
C HIS A 153 3.87 -11.64 -19.14
N ASN A 154 4.70 -10.61 -18.93
CA ASN A 154 4.34 -9.19 -19.09
C ASN A 154 4.56 -8.66 -20.51
N ASN A 155 5.12 -9.47 -21.42
CA ASN A 155 5.35 -9.07 -22.80
C ASN A 155 4.04 -9.14 -23.60
N GLN A 156 3.38 -7.98 -23.74
CA GLN A 156 2.12 -7.83 -24.47
C GLN A 156 2.25 -8.00 -25.99
N ARG A 157 3.48 -8.00 -26.53
CA ARG A 157 3.74 -8.26 -27.95
C ARG A 157 3.78 -9.76 -28.28
N MET A 158 3.85 -10.63 -27.27
CA MET A 158 3.80 -12.08 -27.46
C MET A 158 2.37 -12.58 -27.42
N GLN A 159 1.96 -13.25 -28.49
CA GLN A 159 0.65 -13.90 -28.54
C GLN A 159 0.58 -15.01 -27.49
N PRO A 160 -0.59 -15.27 -26.86
CA PRO A 160 -0.73 -16.29 -25.82
C PRO A 160 -0.16 -17.66 -26.21
N VAL A 161 -0.34 -18.08 -27.47
CA VAL A 161 0.20 -19.34 -28.01
C VAL A 161 1.74 -19.38 -28.04
N GLN A 162 2.40 -18.24 -28.24
CA GLN A 162 3.86 -18.15 -28.24
C GLN A 162 4.43 -18.24 -26.83
N LYS A 163 3.66 -17.84 -25.79
CA LYS A 163 4.07 -17.97 -24.39
C LYS A 163 4.18 -19.44 -23.95
N PHE A 164 3.39 -20.34 -24.54
CA PHE A 164 3.46 -21.79 -24.25
C PHE A 164 4.72 -22.49 -24.78
N ASN A 165 5.47 -21.85 -25.68
CA ASN A 165 6.67 -22.45 -26.28
C ASN A 165 7.96 -22.12 -25.49
N TYR A 166 7.83 -21.38 -24.37
CA TYR A 166 8.90 -20.94 -23.49
C TYR A 166 8.61 -21.38 -22.06
#